data_AF-A0A5C5G3Y0-F1
#
_entry.id   AF-A0A5C5G3Y0-F1
#
_cell.length_a   1.000
_cell.length_b   1.000
_cell.length_c   1.000
_cell.angle_alpha   90.00
_cell.angle_beta   90.00
_cell.angle_gamma   90.00
#
_symmetry.space_group_name_H-M   'P 1'
#
loop_
_entity.id
_entity.type
_entity.pdbx_description
1 polymer ?
#
loop_
_entity_poly.entity_id
_entity_poly.type
_entity_poly.pdbx_seq_one_letter_code
_entity_poly.pdbx_strand_id
1 'polypeptide(L)'
;LPTPSSSSSSSSSPPDGAPVASTSTQSLELDKETRCGICLCDYEDDDECVLTRCTHLFHRECAEAWLTQKGTCPVCRRDHVGA
;
A
#
# COMPACT_ATOMS: atom_id res chain seq x y z
N LEU A 1 48.26 -3.98 -11.87
CA LEU A 1 48.27 -2.75 -12.68
C LEU A 1 47.37 -1.73 -11.96
N PRO A 2 47.88 -0.59 -11.45
CA PRO A 2 47.05 0.41 -10.80
C PRO A 2 46.32 1.28 -11.84
N THR A 3 45.05 1.56 -11.62
CA THR A 3 44.30 2.58 -12.38
C THR A 3 44.63 3.97 -11.83
N PRO A 4 45.10 4.93 -12.65
CA PRO A 4 45.24 6.31 -12.21
C PRO A 4 43.86 6.98 -12.20
N SER A 5 43.34 7.22 -11.01
CA SER A 5 42.29 8.21 -10.79
C SER A 5 42.93 9.59 -10.90
N SER A 6 42.63 10.32 -11.98
CA SER A 6 42.96 11.74 -12.10
C SER A 6 41.67 12.54 -12.23
N SER A 7 41.48 13.34 -11.19
CA SER A 7 40.44 14.31 -10.93
C SER A 7 40.72 15.63 -11.65
N SER A 8 39.68 16.32 -12.14
CA SER A 8 39.51 17.78 -12.15
C SER A 8 38.36 18.18 -13.08
N SER A 9 37.58 19.24 -12.86
CA SER A 9 37.39 20.14 -11.73
C SER A 9 36.14 20.96 -12.02
N SER A 10 35.39 21.26 -10.96
CA SER A 10 34.68 22.52 -10.66
C SER A 10 33.98 23.30 -11.78
N SER A 11 32.68 23.58 -11.62
CA SER A 11 32.27 24.90 -11.08
C SER A 11 30.76 25.11 -11.10
N SER A 12 30.31 25.86 -10.09
CA SER A 12 29.20 26.81 -10.10
C SER A 12 27.80 26.34 -9.68
N SER A 13 27.46 26.75 -8.47
CA SER A 13 26.13 26.87 -7.87
C SER A 13 25.11 27.61 -8.76
N PRO A 14 23.81 27.41 -8.49
CA PRO A 14 22.93 28.54 -8.17
C PRO A 14 22.45 28.50 -6.70
N PRO A 15 22.54 29.62 -5.97
CA PRO A 15 21.92 29.79 -4.65
C PRO A 15 20.74 30.78 -4.69
N ASP A 16 19.61 30.47 -5.32
CA ASP A 16 18.50 31.44 -5.34
C ASP A 16 17.15 30.73 -5.25
N GLY A 17 16.44 31.09 -4.18
CA GLY A 17 15.21 30.47 -3.74
C GLY A 17 14.04 30.66 -4.70
N ALA A 18 13.21 29.63 -4.71
CA ALA A 18 11.79 29.77 -4.95
C ALA A 18 11.07 29.01 -3.82
N PRO A 19 10.26 29.67 -2.98
CA PRO A 19 9.18 28.94 -2.31
C PRO A 19 8.23 28.52 -3.43
N VAL A 20 8.33 27.28 -3.91
CA VAL A 20 7.19 26.69 -4.62
C VAL A 20 6.08 26.65 -3.58
N ALA A 21 5.11 27.54 -3.78
CA ALA A 21 3.96 27.70 -2.92
C ALA A 21 3.45 26.31 -2.54
N SER A 22 3.54 26.02 -1.25
CA SER A 22 2.85 24.90 -0.63
C SER A 22 1.37 25.17 -0.81
N THR A 23 0.82 24.78 -1.95
CA THR A 23 -0.62 24.74 -2.13
C THR A 23 -1.10 23.54 -1.35
N SER A 24 -1.28 23.79 -0.06
CA SER A 24 -2.09 22.99 0.84
C SER A 24 -3.49 22.90 0.25
N THR A 25 -3.72 21.91 -0.59
CA THR A 25 -5.04 21.31 -0.73
C THR A 25 -4.93 19.94 -0.11
N GLN A 26 -5.00 19.93 1.21
CA GLN A 26 -5.29 18.72 1.95
C GLN A 26 -6.75 18.37 1.65
N SER A 27 -6.98 17.79 0.48
CA SER A 27 -8.17 16.98 0.28
C SER A 27 -7.94 15.75 1.14
N LEU A 28 -8.54 15.78 2.32
CA LEU A 28 -8.86 14.59 3.08
C LEU A 28 -9.96 13.89 2.28
N GLU A 29 -9.61 13.41 1.09
CA GLU A 29 -10.31 12.37 0.36
C GLU A 29 -10.15 11.15 1.27
N LEU A 30 -11.07 11.09 2.25
CA LEU A 30 -11.30 9.94 3.09
C LEU A 30 -11.96 8.89 2.20
N ASP A 31 -11.25 8.49 1.15
CA ASP A 31 -11.47 7.29 0.38
C ASP A 31 -11.23 6.15 1.36
N LYS A 32 -12.24 5.91 2.18
CA LYS A 32 -12.41 4.69 2.94
C LYS A 32 -12.35 3.60 1.90
N GLU A 33 -11.18 2.98 1.75
CA GLU A 33 -10.96 1.88 0.84
C GLU A 33 -11.85 0.70 1.27
N THR A 34 -13.12 0.72 0.85
CA THR A 34 -14.08 -0.37 0.99
C THR A 34 -13.94 -1.27 -0.23
N ARG A 35 -12.75 -1.84 -0.39
CA ARG A 35 -12.45 -2.78 -1.46
C ARG A 35 -11.69 -3.97 -0.91
N CYS A 36 -11.84 -5.12 -1.57
CA CYS A 36 -11.26 -6.36 -1.12
C CYS A 36 -9.72 -6.33 -1.28
N GLY A 37 -8.96 -6.50 -0.19
CA GLY A 37 -7.49 -6.53 -0.24
C GLY A 37 -6.86 -7.73 -0.97
N ILE A 38 -7.67 -8.61 -1.57
CA ILE A 38 -7.23 -9.81 -2.29
C ILE A 38 -7.38 -9.63 -3.81
N CYS A 39 -8.60 -9.35 -4.27
CA CYS A 39 -8.88 -9.08 -5.69
C CYS A 39 -8.80 -7.59 -6.05
N LEU A 40 -8.75 -6.69 -5.07
CA LEU A 40 -8.73 -5.23 -5.23
C LEU A 40 -9.97 -4.65 -5.95
N CYS A 41 -11.09 -5.39 -5.96
CA CYS A 41 -12.39 -4.91 -6.42
C CYS A 41 -13.22 -4.28 -5.29
N ASP A 42 -14.09 -3.36 -5.68
CA ASP A 42 -15.17 -2.81 -4.86
C ASP A 42 -16.20 -3.89 -4.49
N TYR A 43 -16.87 -3.71 -3.36
CA TYR A 43 -17.93 -4.62 -2.91
C TYR A 43 -19.27 -4.25 -3.57
N GLU A 44 -19.98 -5.23 -4.11
CA GLU A 44 -21.34 -5.08 -4.62
C GLU A 44 -22.39 -5.55 -3.59
N ASP A 45 -23.65 -5.12 -3.75
CA ASP A 45 -24.75 -5.54 -2.86
C ASP A 45 -25.02 -7.06 -2.90
N ASP A 46 -24.68 -7.70 -4.03
CA ASP A 46 -24.82 -9.15 -4.23
C ASP A 46 -23.58 -9.94 -3.75
N ASP A 47 -22.49 -9.23 -3.37
CA ASP A 47 -21.22 -9.85 -3.02
C ASP A 47 -21.22 -10.37 -1.57
N GLU A 48 -21.00 -11.68 -1.40
CA GLU A 48 -20.90 -12.27 -0.07
C GLU A 48 -19.56 -11.89 0.57
N CYS A 49 -19.60 -11.07 1.61
CA CYS A 49 -18.41 -10.65 2.34
C CYS A 49 -18.31 -11.36 3.70
N VAL A 50 -17.09 -11.73 4.10
CA VAL A 50 -16.80 -12.34 5.39
C VAL A 50 -15.84 -11.47 6.21
N LEU A 51 -16.18 -11.26 7.48
CA LEU A 51 -15.33 -10.55 8.43
C LEU A 51 -14.42 -11.54 9.16
N THR A 52 -13.11 -11.32 9.05
CA THR A 52 -12.11 -12.15 9.72
C THR A 52 -11.96 -11.77 11.20
N ARG A 53 -11.29 -12.62 12.01
CA ARG A 53 -11.04 -12.35 13.44
C ARG A 53 -10.25 -11.07 13.71
N CYS A 54 -9.42 -10.68 12.75
CA CYS A 54 -8.67 -9.44 12.79
C CYS A 54 -9.47 -8.21 12.28
N THR A 55 -10.80 -8.33 12.20
CA THR A 55 -11.75 -7.28 11.78
C THR A 55 -11.50 -6.71 10.38
N HIS A 56 -10.95 -7.51 9.47
CA HIS A 56 -10.82 -7.16 8.05
C HIS A 56 -11.87 -7.91 7.22
N LEU A 57 -12.52 -7.18 6.33
CA LEU A 57 -13.56 -7.66 5.42
C LEU A 57 -12.95 -8.11 4.09
N PHE A 58 -13.38 -9.23 3.55
CA PHE A 58 -12.99 -9.72 2.23
C PHE A 58 -14.17 -10.43 1.59
N HIS A 59 -14.17 -10.60 0.26
CA HIS A 59 -15.13 -11.50 -0.38
C HIS A 59 -14.96 -12.91 0.20
N ARG A 60 -16.08 -13.59 0.42
CA ARG A 60 -16.14 -14.95 0.94
C ARG A 60 -15.26 -15.88 0.12
N GLU A 61 -15.42 -15.83 -1.20
CA GLU A 61 -14.58 -16.58 -2.16
C GLU A 61 -13.09 -16.25 -2.05
N CYS A 62 -12.75 -14.97 -1.92
CA CYS A 62 -11.37 -14.52 -1.82
C CYS A 62 -10.73 -14.99 -0.50
N ALA A 63 -11.46 -14.86 0.61
CA ALA A 63 -11.01 -15.33 1.92
C ALA A 63 -10.82 -16.85 1.91
N GLU A 64 -11.79 -17.63 1.42
CA GLU A 64 -11.69 -19.09 1.35
C GLU A 64 -10.51 -19.54 0.48
N ALA A 65 -10.36 -18.95 -0.71
CA ALA A 65 -9.25 -19.26 -1.61
C ALA A 65 -7.89 -18.90 -1.01
N TRP A 66 -7.77 -17.73 -0.40
CA TRP A 66 -6.52 -17.26 0.20
C TRP A 66 -6.14 -18.07 1.44
N LEU A 67 -7.09 -18.34 2.33
CA LEU A 67 -6.87 -19.13 3.54
C LEU A 67 -6.50 -20.58 3.19
N THR A 68 -7.04 -21.13 2.11
CA THR A 68 -6.62 -22.44 1.58
C THR A 68 -5.15 -22.46 1.16
N GLN A 69 -4.61 -21.35 0.65
CA GLN A 69 -3.21 -21.27 0.20
C GLN A 69 -2.23 -20.81 1.28
N LYS A 70 -2.56 -19.74 2.02
CA LYS A 70 -1.68 -19.05 2.99
C LYS A 70 -2.14 -19.20 4.44
N GLY A 71 -3.43 -19.40 4.68
CA GLY A 71 -4.00 -19.53 6.04
C GLY A 71 -3.93 -18.27 6.92
N THR A 72 -3.55 -17.11 6.38
CA THR A 72 -3.29 -15.89 7.16
C THR A 72 -3.90 -14.65 6.50
N CYS A 73 -4.21 -13.60 7.27
CA CYS A 73 -4.82 -12.39 6.74
C CYS A 73 -3.88 -11.65 5.75
N PRO A 74 -4.33 -11.27 4.54
CA PRO A 74 -3.49 -10.53 3.58
C PRO A 74 -3.17 -9.09 4.03
N VAL A 75 -4.02 -8.49 4.87
CA VAL A 75 -3.84 -7.10 5.33
C VAL A 75 -2.89 -7.05 6.54
N CYS A 76 -3.20 -7.78 7.60
CA CYS A 76 -2.43 -7.70 8.86
C CYS A 76 -1.57 -8.93 9.15
N ARG A 77 -1.62 -9.97 8.31
CA ARG A 77 -0.83 -11.22 8.46
C ARG A 77 -1.04 -11.95 9.79
N ARG A 78 -2.19 -11.74 10.45
CA ARG A 78 -2.62 -12.53 11.61
C ARG A 78 -3.31 -13.82 11.20
N ASP A 79 -3.23 -14.79 12.09
CA ASP A 79 -3.88 -16.09 11.90
C ASP A 79 -5.42 -15.95 11.91
N HIS A 80 -6.08 -16.66 11.00
CA HIS A 80 -7.54 -16.65 10.86
C HIS A 80 -8.24 -17.64 11.80
N VAL A 81 -7.49 -18.63 12.30
CA VAL A 81 -7.92 -19.64 13.26
C VAL A 81 -7.70 -19.06 14.67
N GLY A 82 -8.81 -18.75 15.30
CA GLY A 82 -8.89 -18.61 16.74
C GLY A 82 -9.39 -19.94 17.26
N ALA A 83 -8.67 -20.46 18.25
CA ALA A 83 -9.03 -21.63 19.01
C ALA A 83 -10.50 -21.64 19.47
#